data_AF-A0A1W4WV29-F1
#
_entry.id   AF-A0A1W4WV29-F1
#
_cell.length_a   1.000
_cell.length_b   1.000
_cell.length_c   1.000
_cell.angle_alpha   90.00
_cell.angle_beta   90.00
_cell.angle_gamma   90.00
#
_symmetry.space_group_name_H-M   'P 1'
#
loop_
_entity.id
_entity.type
_entity.pdbx_description
1 polymer ?
#
loop_
_entity_poly.entity_id
_entity_poly.type
_entity_poly.pdbx_seq_one_letter_code
_entity_poly.pdbx_strand_id
1 'polypeptide(L)'
;MSRPQNAQPTSSVDRLVVKLPPFVPPDPELWFCMVERSFEASGVTSESTRFGYVLGNLDPRYAAEVRDIIINPPATEPYATIKEALIRRLGTSQELRTKQLLGQEEIGDRKPSKFLRHLQNLAGNSTPENLLRTIWPGRLPQNLQTVIATMKDKQLDEVVEIADNIMEATQT
;
A
#
# COMPACT_ATOMS: atom_id res chain seq x y z
N MET A 1 50.58 49.35 11.17
CA MET A 1 49.11 49.40 11.12
C MET A 1 48.67 48.91 9.76
N SER A 2 47.96 47.77 9.69
CA SER A 2 46.97 47.45 8.65
C SER A 2 46.21 46.17 9.07
N ARG A 3 44.88 46.30 9.12
CA ARG A 3 43.85 45.38 9.63
C ARG A 3 43.80 44.02 8.92
N PRO A 4 43.41 42.94 9.61
CA PRO A 4 42.80 41.76 9.00
C PRO A 4 41.25 41.85 9.01
N GLN A 5 40.63 40.86 8.35
CA GLN A 5 39.21 40.44 8.38
C GLN A 5 38.23 41.16 7.44
N ASN A 6 37.67 40.42 6.47
CA ASN A 6 36.32 39.90 6.61
C ASN A 6 36.08 38.70 5.66
N ALA A 7 36.35 37.48 6.13
CA ALA A 7 35.79 36.28 5.51
C ALA A 7 34.34 36.18 5.99
N GLN A 8 33.39 36.31 5.06
CA GLN A 8 31.98 36.13 5.37
C GLN A 8 31.74 34.70 5.89
N PRO A 9 30.98 34.51 6.97
CA PRO A 9 30.56 33.19 7.37
C PRO A 9 29.59 32.67 6.29
N THR A 10 30.01 31.62 5.58
CA THR A 10 29.09 30.79 4.80
C THR A 10 28.07 30.24 5.79
N SER A 11 26.86 30.78 5.76
CA SER A 11 25.72 30.25 6.50
C SER A 11 25.46 28.84 5.97
N SER A 12 26.01 27.84 6.66
CA SER A 12 25.62 26.45 6.49
C SER A 12 24.18 26.38 6.98
N VAL A 13 23.24 26.42 6.05
CA VAL A 13 21.83 26.17 6.36
C VAL A 13 21.78 24.73 6.86
N ASP A 14 21.62 24.57 8.17
CA ASP A 14 21.28 23.29 8.80
C ASP A 14 20.02 22.81 8.09
N ARG A 15 20.20 21.91 7.12
CA ARG A 15 19.14 21.48 6.22
C ARG A 15 18.26 20.55 7.04
N LEU A 16 17.24 21.11 7.70
CA LEU A 16 16.23 20.36 8.43
C LEU A 16 15.75 19.21 7.55
N VAL A 17 16.19 18.00 7.89
CA VAL A 17 15.80 16.79 7.18
C VAL A 17 14.33 16.57 7.49
N VAL A 18 13.47 16.74 6.48
CA VAL A 18 12.05 16.44 6.61
C VAL A 18 11.93 14.93 6.81
N LYS A 19 11.44 14.52 7.96
CA LYS A 19 11.09 13.12 8.22
C LYS A 19 9.75 12.83 7.58
N LEU A 20 9.76 12.13 6.46
CA LEU A 20 8.54 11.66 5.82
C LEU A 20 8.06 10.36 6.48
N PRO A 21 6.73 10.13 6.51
CA PRO A 21 6.19 8.84 6.93
C PRO A 21 6.56 7.75 5.91
N PRO A 22 6.62 6.47 6.35
CA PRO A 22 6.79 5.35 5.44
C PRO A 22 5.77 5.37 4.31
N PHE A 23 6.19 4.96 3.11
CA PHE A 23 5.29 4.88 1.96
C PHE A 23 4.11 3.95 2.25
N VAL A 24 2.89 4.35 1.83
CA VAL A 24 1.66 3.55 1.95
C VAL A 24 1.18 3.16 0.56
N PRO A 25 1.72 2.08 -0.04
CA PRO A 25 1.42 1.71 -1.42
C PRO A 25 -0.04 1.41 -1.73
N PRO A 26 -0.81 0.77 -0.82
CA PRO A 26 -2.20 0.46 -1.12
C PRO A 26 -3.14 1.64 -0.84
N ASP A 27 -2.61 2.79 -0.40
CA ASP A 27 -3.31 4.09 -0.38
C ASP A 27 -2.30 5.26 -0.61
N PRO A 28 -1.85 5.43 -1.87
CA PRO A 28 -0.86 6.45 -2.20
C PRO A 28 -1.40 7.88 -2.01
N GLU A 29 -2.71 8.09 -2.14
CA GLU A 29 -3.36 9.40 -1.96
C GLU A 29 -3.22 9.86 -0.50
N LEU A 30 -3.55 8.99 0.45
CA LEU A 30 -3.36 9.27 1.87
C LEU A 30 -1.90 9.59 2.21
N TRP A 31 -0.97 8.80 1.66
CA TRP A 31 0.45 9.04 1.90
C TRP A 31 0.89 10.42 1.40
N PHE A 32 0.52 10.79 0.18
CA PHE A 32 0.86 12.11 -0.36
C PHE A 32 0.24 13.24 0.47
N CYS A 33 -0.98 13.07 0.97
CA CYS A 33 -1.58 14.04 1.88
C CYS A 33 -0.72 14.26 3.15
N MET A 34 -0.25 13.18 3.79
CA MET A 34 0.63 13.30 4.97
C MET A 34 2.00 13.92 4.65
N VAL A 35 2.57 13.57 3.50
CA VAL A 35 3.85 14.11 3.01
C VAL A 35 3.73 15.61 2.73
N GLU A 36 2.64 16.06 2.12
CA GLU A 36 2.40 17.47 1.82
C GLU A 36 2.26 18.31 3.09
N ARG A 37 1.56 17.80 4.11
CA ARG A 37 1.53 18.43 5.44
C ARG A 37 2.92 18.55 6.07
N SER A 38 3.76 17.52 5.88
CA SER A 38 5.14 17.53 6.39
C SER A 38 6.01 18.56 5.66
N PHE A 39 5.82 18.71 4.34
CA PHE A 39 6.47 19.76 3.55
C PHE A 39 6.02 21.15 3.94
N GLU A 40 4.71 21.37 4.12
CA GLU A 40 4.15 22.63 4.61
C GLU A 40 4.76 23.01 5.97
N ALA A 41 4.75 22.09 6.94
CA ALA A 41 5.30 22.31 8.27
C ALA A 41 6.81 22.61 8.27
N SER A 42 7.54 22.08 7.28
CA SER A 42 9.00 22.25 7.16
C SER A 42 9.40 23.36 6.19
N GLY A 43 8.44 24.10 5.61
CA GLY A 43 8.70 25.16 4.63
C GLY A 43 9.28 24.67 3.29
N VAL A 44 9.11 23.39 2.94
CA VAL A 44 9.61 22.84 1.68
C VAL A 44 8.64 23.15 0.54
N THR A 45 9.04 24.08 -0.33
CA THR A 45 8.22 24.56 -1.47
C THR A 45 8.78 24.18 -2.84
N SER A 46 10.07 23.83 -2.92
CA SER A 46 10.73 23.49 -4.18
C SER A 46 10.29 22.12 -4.72
N GLU A 47 9.74 22.10 -5.93
CA GLU A 47 9.37 20.87 -6.66
C GLU A 47 10.51 19.84 -6.72
N SER A 48 11.73 20.28 -7.07
CA SER A 48 12.91 19.40 -7.13
C SER A 48 13.26 18.81 -5.77
N THR A 49 13.11 19.60 -4.70
CA THR A 49 13.36 19.11 -3.32
C THR A 49 12.31 18.10 -2.90
N ARG A 50 11.02 18.39 -3.15
CA ARG A 50 9.91 17.47 -2.86
C ARG A 50 10.04 16.16 -3.64
N PHE A 51 10.41 16.25 -4.92
CA PHE A 51 10.68 15.10 -5.77
C PHE A 51 11.79 14.22 -5.17
N GLY A 52 12.92 14.81 -4.77
CA GLY A 52 14.01 14.08 -4.11
C GLY A 52 13.58 13.38 -2.82
N TYR A 53 12.76 14.04 -1.99
CA TYR A 53 12.21 13.42 -0.77
C TYR A 53 11.29 12.24 -1.08
N VAL A 54 10.42 12.35 -2.09
CA VAL A 54 9.55 11.24 -2.53
C VAL A 54 10.41 10.06 -2.97
N LEU A 55 11.40 10.27 -3.85
CA LEU A 55 12.28 9.20 -4.33
C LEU A 55 13.02 8.49 -3.19
N GLY A 56 13.49 9.24 -2.20
CA GLY A 56 14.18 8.68 -1.03
C GLY A 56 13.28 7.83 -0.11
N ASN A 57 11.95 7.90 -0.27
CA ASN A 57 10.99 7.16 0.54
C ASN A 57 10.29 6.02 -0.21
N LEU A 58 10.56 5.82 -1.51
CA LEU A 58 9.97 4.73 -2.28
C LEU A 58 10.79 3.45 -2.15
N ASP A 59 10.12 2.33 -1.89
CA ASP A 59 10.74 1.02 -2.07
C ASP A 59 11.11 0.79 -3.55
N PRO A 60 12.19 0.03 -3.85
CA PRO A 60 12.61 -0.25 -5.23
C PRO A 60 11.51 -0.80 -6.13
N ARG A 61 10.60 -1.62 -5.59
CA ARG A 61 9.46 -2.17 -6.33
C ARG A 61 8.48 -1.11 -6.82
N TYR A 62 8.25 -0.03 -6.05
CA TYR A 62 7.33 1.04 -6.43
C TYR A 62 8.01 2.12 -7.24
N ALA A 63 9.32 2.32 -7.03
CA ALA A 63 10.14 3.13 -7.92
C ALA A 63 10.14 2.55 -9.35
N ALA A 64 10.11 1.22 -9.50
CA ALA A 64 10.02 0.57 -10.81
C ALA A 64 8.72 0.92 -11.56
N GLU A 65 7.61 1.10 -10.85
CA GLU A 65 6.31 1.49 -11.44
C GLU A 65 6.33 2.88 -12.07
N VAL A 66 7.28 3.76 -11.70
CA VAL A 66 7.43 5.12 -12.25
C VAL A 66 8.84 5.36 -12.80
N ARG A 67 9.52 4.29 -13.23
CA ARG A 67 10.91 4.32 -13.71
C ARG A 67 11.14 5.36 -14.82
N ASP A 68 10.20 5.50 -15.74
CA ASP A 68 10.26 6.48 -16.84
C ASP A 68 10.42 7.91 -16.33
N ILE A 69 9.71 8.28 -15.26
CA ILE A 69 9.77 9.60 -14.63
C ILE A 69 11.04 9.77 -13.81
N ILE A 70 11.55 8.70 -13.19
CA ILE A 70 12.80 8.75 -12.42
C ILE A 70 14.01 8.94 -13.33
N ILE A 71 14.07 8.18 -14.43
CA ILE A 71 15.20 8.21 -15.37
C ILE A 71 15.17 9.47 -16.23
N ASN A 72 13.97 9.92 -16.63
CA ASN A 72 13.79 11.13 -17.43
C ASN A 72 12.79 12.05 -16.71
N PRO A 73 13.22 12.76 -15.64
CA PRO A 73 12.34 13.65 -14.90
C PRO A 73 11.87 14.80 -15.80
N PRO A 74 10.59 15.18 -15.72
CA PRO A 74 10.07 16.29 -16.50
C PRO A 74 10.73 17.61 -16.07
N ALA A 75 10.93 18.51 -17.01
CA ALA A 75 11.57 19.80 -16.77
C ALA A 75 10.71 20.74 -15.91
N THR A 76 9.39 20.54 -15.92
CA THR A 76 8.40 21.31 -15.16
C THR A 76 7.65 20.38 -14.23
N GLU A 77 7.50 20.80 -12.98
CA GLU A 77 6.66 20.13 -11.97
C GLU A 77 6.94 18.61 -11.80
N PRO A 78 8.20 18.21 -11.53
CA PRO A 78 8.56 16.80 -11.34
C PRO A 78 7.86 16.15 -10.15
N TYR A 79 7.58 16.89 -9.07
CA TYR A 79 6.88 16.33 -7.93
C TYR A 79 5.39 16.10 -8.24
N ALA A 80 4.73 17.06 -8.87
CA ALA A 80 3.34 16.87 -9.30
C ALA A 80 3.20 15.66 -10.23
N THR A 81 4.12 15.55 -11.22
CA THR A 81 4.10 14.46 -12.20
C THR A 81 4.28 13.08 -11.55
N ILE A 82 5.23 12.92 -10.63
CA ILE A 82 5.43 11.62 -9.96
C ILE A 82 4.29 11.28 -9.01
N LYS A 83 3.69 12.29 -8.33
CA LYS A 83 2.52 12.13 -7.47
C LYS A 83 1.35 11.56 -8.25
N GLU A 84 0.98 12.22 -9.35
CA GLU A 84 -0.12 11.77 -10.22
C GLU A 84 0.15 10.38 -10.79
N ALA A 85 1.37 10.11 -11.23
CA ALA A 85 1.74 8.82 -11.79
C ALA A 85 1.67 7.69 -10.76
N LEU A 86 2.18 7.90 -9.54
CA LEU A 86 2.11 6.91 -8.47
C LEU A 86 0.67 6.64 -8.04
N ILE A 87 -0.14 7.69 -7.84
CA ILE A 87 -1.56 7.54 -7.51
C ILE A 87 -2.28 6.75 -8.60
N ARG A 88 -2.09 7.11 -9.88
CA ARG A 88 -2.75 6.45 -11.00
C ARG A 88 -2.32 4.99 -11.16
N ARG A 89 -1.01 4.72 -11.20
CA ARG A 89 -0.47 3.39 -11.49
C ARG A 89 -0.71 2.42 -10.33
N LEU A 90 -0.51 2.87 -9.08
CA LEU A 90 -0.77 2.03 -7.91
C LEU A 90 -2.26 1.92 -7.59
N GLY A 91 -3.05 2.98 -7.81
CA GLY A 91 -4.50 2.96 -7.66
C GLY A 91 -5.18 1.98 -8.63
N THR A 92 -4.74 1.93 -9.89
CA THR A 92 -5.23 0.94 -10.86
C THR A 92 -4.93 -0.49 -10.39
N SER A 93 -3.72 -0.73 -9.86
CA SER A 93 -3.38 -2.03 -9.29
C SER A 93 -4.25 -2.38 -8.08
N GLN A 94 -4.57 -1.41 -7.22
CA GLN A 94 -5.43 -1.62 -6.06
C GLN A 94 -6.88 -1.91 -6.48
N GLU A 95 -7.43 -1.17 -7.44
CA GLU A 95 -8.77 -1.41 -7.97
C GLU A 95 -8.88 -2.80 -8.61
N LEU A 96 -7.87 -3.21 -9.38
CA LEU A 96 -7.80 -4.56 -9.96
C LEU A 96 -7.78 -5.64 -8.87
N ARG A 97 -7.00 -5.46 -7.80
CA ARG A 97 -6.98 -6.39 -6.65
C ARG A 97 -8.34 -6.45 -5.96
N THR A 98 -8.96 -5.30 -5.70
CA THR A 98 -10.31 -5.24 -5.11
C THR A 98 -11.35 -5.91 -6.00
N LYS A 99 -11.31 -5.68 -7.32
CA LYS A 99 -12.18 -6.35 -8.30
C LYS A 99 -11.95 -7.85 -8.36
N GLN A 100 -10.69 -8.30 -8.33
CA GLN A 100 -10.35 -9.73 -8.27
C GLN A 100 -10.92 -10.37 -7.00
N LEU A 101 -10.72 -9.72 -5.86
CA LEU A 101 -11.21 -10.16 -4.56
C LEU A 101 -12.74 -10.22 -4.49
N LEU A 102 -13.45 -9.26 -5.09
CA LEU A 102 -14.92 -9.21 -5.08
C LEU A 102 -15.58 -10.17 -6.08
N GLY A 103 -14.92 -10.51 -7.18
CA GLY A 103 -15.58 -11.12 -8.34
C GLY A 103 -14.92 -12.35 -8.95
N GLN A 104 -13.60 -12.45 -8.93
CA GLN A 104 -12.84 -13.41 -9.76
C GLN A 104 -12.23 -14.57 -8.96
N GLU A 105 -12.10 -14.43 -7.64
CA GLU A 105 -11.50 -15.48 -6.81
C GLU A 105 -12.51 -16.59 -6.47
N GLU A 106 -12.15 -17.82 -6.88
CA GLU A 106 -12.85 -19.05 -6.54
C GLU A 106 -11.91 -19.97 -5.77
N ILE A 107 -12.41 -20.69 -4.76
CA ILE A 107 -11.56 -21.59 -3.97
C ILE A 107 -10.87 -22.66 -4.84
N GLY A 108 -11.56 -23.19 -5.86
CA GLY A 108 -11.07 -24.30 -6.68
C GLY A 108 -10.77 -25.53 -5.82
N ASP A 109 -9.65 -26.21 -6.09
CA ASP A 109 -9.17 -27.36 -5.32
C ASP A 109 -8.34 -26.97 -4.08
N ARG A 110 -8.30 -25.68 -3.72
CA ARG A 110 -7.50 -25.18 -2.59
C ARG A 110 -8.20 -25.49 -1.28
N LYS A 111 -7.42 -25.75 -0.22
CA LYS A 111 -7.95 -25.77 1.15
C LYS A 111 -8.51 -24.39 1.54
N PRO A 112 -9.60 -24.32 2.33
CA PRO A 112 -10.18 -23.07 2.82
C PRO A 112 -9.17 -22.15 3.51
N SER A 113 -8.21 -22.70 4.26
CA SER A 113 -7.11 -21.95 4.89
C SER A 113 -6.15 -21.31 3.89
N LYS A 114 -5.72 -22.07 2.88
CA LYS A 114 -4.86 -21.56 1.80
C LYS A 114 -5.59 -20.48 1.01
N PHE A 115 -6.88 -20.65 0.79
CA PHE A 115 -7.70 -19.67 0.09
C PHE A 115 -7.86 -18.37 0.90
N LEU A 116 -8.15 -18.45 2.20
CA LEU A 116 -8.22 -17.26 3.05
C LEU A 116 -6.89 -16.49 3.04
N ARG A 117 -5.76 -17.19 3.17
CA ARG A 117 -4.44 -16.57 3.16
C ARG A 117 -4.12 -15.90 1.82
N HIS A 118 -4.61 -16.49 0.73
CA HIS A 118 -4.52 -15.87 -0.60
C HIS A 118 -5.36 -14.59 -0.69
N LEU A 119 -6.61 -14.61 -0.21
CA LEU A 119 -7.46 -13.42 -0.13
C LEU A 119 -6.84 -12.32 0.73
N GLN A 120 -6.23 -12.66 1.88
CA GLN A 120 -5.50 -11.72 2.73
C GLN A 120 -4.32 -11.07 2.00
N ASN A 121 -3.54 -11.85 1.25
CA ASN A 121 -2.42 -11.34 0.47
C ASN A 121 -2.87 -10.42 -0.68
N LEU A 122 -3.99 -10.76 -1.34
CA LEU A 122 -4.61 -9.93 -2.39
C LEU A 122 -5.17 -8.61 -1.84
N ALA A 123 -5.86 -8.70 -0.70
CA ALA A 123 -6.44 -7.57 0.02
C ALA A 123 -5.38 -6.53 0.43
N GLY A 124 -4.21 -7.01 0.86
CA GLY A 124 -3.19 -6.17 1.50
C GLY A 124 -3.74 -5.44 2.72
N ASN A 125 -3.05 -4.37 3.14
CA ASN A 125 -3.46 -3.55 4.30
C ASN A 125 -4.69 -2.65 4.05
N SER A 126 -5.19 -2.56 2.82
CA SER A 126 -6.29 -1.64 2.46
C SER A 126 -7.67 -2.28 2.51
N THR A 127 -7.79 -3.60 2.67
CA THR A 127 -9.10 -4.24 2.79
C THR A 127 -9.36 -4.60 4.24
N PRO A 128 -10.47 -4.10 4.83
CA PRO A 128 -10.78 -4.40 6.22
C PRO A 128 -11.17 -5.87 6.39
N GLU A 129 -10.74 -6.48 7.49
CA GLU A 129 -10.91 -7.90 7.79
C GLU A 129 -12.38 -8.37 7.77
N ASN A 130 -13.31 -7.47 8.11
CA ASN A 130 -14.75 -7.72 8.04
C ASN A 130 -15.25 -8.03 6.62
N LEU A 131 -14.64 -7.43 5.59
CA LEU A 131 -14.95 -7.77 4.19
C LEU A 131 -14.47 -9.17 3.87
N LEU A 132 -13.25 -9.55 4.29
CA LEU A 132 -12.76 -10.92 4.12
C LEU A 132 -13.66 -11.93 4.81
N ARG A 133 -14.13 -11.62 6.03
CA ARG A 133 -15.07 -12.46 6.80
C ARG A 133 -16.43 -12.61 6.11
N THR A 134 -16.83 -11.66 5.27
CA THR A 134 -18.05 -11.73 4.48
C THR A 134 -17.84 -12.48 3.16
N ILE A 135 -16.72 -12.24 2.50
CA ILE A 135 -16.43 -12.74 1.15
C ILE A 135 -15.97 -14.20 1.18
N TRP A 136 -15.08 -14.55 2.12
CA TRP A 136 -14.49 -15.89 2.18
C TRP A 136 -15.56 -16.99 2.32
N PRO A 137 -16.53 -16.93 3.26
CA PRO A 137 -17.57 -17.96 3.35
C PRO A 137 -18.42 -18.05 2.09
N GLY A 138 -18.80 -16.92 1.49
CA GLY A 138 -19.64 -16.89 0.29
C GLY A 138 -19.02 -17.56 -0.95
N ARG A 139 -17.71 -17.86 -0.92
CA ARG A 139 -16.95 -18.49 -2.01
C ARG A 139 -16.61 -19.96 -1.75
N LEU A 140 -17.05 -20.52 -0.63
CA LEU A 140 -16.86 -21.93 -0.29
C LEU A 140 -18.02 -22.80 -0.84
N PRO A 141 -17.83 -24.11 -0.99
CA PRO A 141 -18.89 -25.08 -1.22
C PRO A 141 -20.07 -24.92 -0.25
N GLN A 142 -21.30 -25.15 -0.73
CA GLN A 142 -22.54 -24.87 0.01
C GLN A 142 -22.67 -25.63 1.36
N ASN A 143 -22.08 -26.83 1.44
CA ASN A 143 -21.97 -27.59 2.68
C ASN A 143 -21.13 -26.84 3.74
N LEU A 144 -20.02 -26.22 3.34
CA LEU A 144 -19.18 -25.41 4.23
C LEU A 144 -19.86 -24.09 4.60
N GLN A 145 -20.54 -23.44 3.65
CA GLN A 145 -21.26 -22.19 3.92
C GLN A 145 -22.29 -22.36 5.04
N THR A 146 -23.03 -23.47 5.00
CA THR A 146 -24.08 -23.77 5.98
C THR A 146 -23.50 -23.93 7.38
N VAL A 147 -22.38 -24.64 7.51
CA VAL A 147 -21.70 -24.83 8.79
C VAL A 147 -21.11 -23.51 9.30
N ILE A 148 -20.42 -22.76 8.43
CA ILE A 148 -19.79 -21.49 8.80
C ILE A 148 -20.83 -20.44 9.20
N ALA A 149 -22.02 -20.45 8.57
CA ALA A 149 -23.13 -19.56 8.92
C ALA A 149 -23.61 -19.74 10.38
N THR A 150 -23.38 -20.92 10.99
CA THR A 150 -23.68 -21.19 12.40
C THR A 150 -22.57 -20.77 13.37
N MET A 151 -21.40 -20.37 12.85
CA MET A 151 -20.18 -20.09 13.62
C MET A 151 -19.82 -18.60 13.64
N LYS A 152 -20.81 -17.71 13.50
CA LYS A 152 -20.60 -16.26 13.39
C LYS A 152 -19.88 -15.64 14.60
N ASP A 153 -20.00 -16.26 15.78
CA ASP A 153 -19.40 -15.81 17.04
C ASP A 153 -17.96 -16.33 17.27
N LYS A 154 -17.45 -17.21 16.40
CA LYS A 154 -16.11 -17.81 16.54
C LYS A 154 -15.02 -16.96 15.85
N GLN A 155 -13.77 -17.17 16.24
CA GLN A 155 -12.63 -16.51 15.60
C GLN A 155 -12.42 -17.06 14.18
N LEU A 156 -11.96 -16.21 13.25
CA LEU A 156 -11.81 -16.60 11.85
C LEU A 156 -10.85 -17.79 11.68
N ASP A 157 -9.75 -17.82 12.43
CA ASP A 157 -8.80 -18.95 12.43
C ASP A 157 -9.45 -20.28 12.83
N GLU A 158 -10.33 -20.28 13.84
CA GLU A 158 -11.04 -21.47 14.31
C GLU A 158 -12.04 -21.97 13.24
N VAL A 159 -12.74 -21.04 12.59
CA VAL A 159 -13.69 -21.36 11.51
C VAL A 159 -12.96 -21.94 10.29
N VAL A 160 -11.77 -21.45 9.99
CA VAL A 160 -10.92 -21.93 8.89
C VAL A 160 -10.43 -23.35 9.13
N GLU A 161 -9.99 -23.67 10.34
CA GLU A 161 -9.55 -25.01 10.70
C GLU A 161 -10.70 -26.03 10.58
N ILE A 162 -11.90 -25.66 11.04
CA ILE A 162 -13.09 -26.50 10.90
C ILE A 162 -13.45 -26.68 9.42
N ALA A 163 -13.36 -25.62 8.61
CA ALA A 163 -13.65 -25.69 7.19
C ALA A 163 -12.67 -26.62 6.45
N ASP A 164 -11.38 -26.57 6.80
CA ASP A 164 -10.37 -27.49 6.26
C ASP A 164 -10.71 -28.94 6.57
N ASN A 165 -11.05 -29.25 7.83
CA ASN A 165 -11.41 -30.60 8.27
C ASN A 165 -12.65 -31.16 7.53
N ILE A 166 -13.67 -30.32 7.33
CA ILE A 166 -14.89 -30.73 6.61
C ILE A 166 -14.61 -30.95 5.12
N MET A 167 -13.78 -30.10 4.50
CA MET A 167 -13.43 -30.24 3.08
C MET A 167 -12.63 -31.53 2.84
N GLU A 168 -11.71 -31.88 3.74
CA GLU A 168 -11.00 -33.17 3.68
C GLU A 168 -11.94 -34.36 3.85
N ALA A 169 -12.87 -34.29 4.80
CA ALA A 169 -13.83 -35.37 5.06
C ALA A 169 -14.85 -35.58 3.91
N THR A 170 -15.06 -34.57 3.05
CA THR A 170 -16.01 -34.63 1.92
C THR A 170 -15.34 -34.91 0.56
N GLN A 171 -14.01 -34.91 0.49
CA GLN A 171 -13.23 -35.31 -0.70
C GLN A 171 -12.88 -36.81 -0.75
N THR A 172 -13.41 -37.60 0.20
CA THR A 172 -13.26 -39.08 0.25
C THR A 172 -14.52 -39.76 -0.26
#